data_AF-A0AAW5TRV5-F1
#
_entry.id   AF-A0AAW5TRV5-F1
#
_cell.length_a   1.000
_cell.length_b   1.000
_cell.length_c   1.000
_cell.angle_alpha   90.00
_cell.angle_beta   90.00
_cell.angle_gamma   90.00
#
_symmetry.space_group_name_H-M   'P 1'
#
loop_
_entity.id
_entity.type
_entity.pdbx_description
1 polymer ?
#
loop_
_entity_poly.entity_id
_entity_poly.type
_entity_poly.pdbx_seq_one_letter_code
_entity_poly.pdbx_strand_id
1 'polypeptide(L)' 'MRTIANYRNFDIKKSRTGKIFAYSDKDLSEYEEIKFTRSFETVSEAKDAIDGYWRKK' A
#
# COMPACT_ATOMS: atom_id res chain seq x y z
N MET A 1 -8.58 3.51 -9.68
CA MET A 1 -7.13 3.49 -9.41
C MET A 1 -6.56 2.25 -10.07
N ARG A 2 -5.27 2.22 -10.42
CA ARG A 2 -4.63 1.04 -11.02
C ARG A 2 -3.52 0.54 -10.11
N THR A 3 -3.47 -0.76 -9.84
CA THR A 3 -2.32 -1.37 -9.15
C THR A 3 -1.09 -1.25 -10.04
N ILE A 4 -0.02 -0.70 -9.48
CA ILE A 4 1.26 -0.49 -10.17
C ILE A 4 2.38 -1.36 -9.60
N ALA A 5 2.22 -1.85 -8.36
CA ALA A 5 3.14 -2.78 -7.73
C ALA A 5 2.42 -3.57 -6.63
N ASN A 6 2.97 -4.73 -6.29
CA ASN A 6 2.62 -5.48 -5.09
C ASN A 6 3.86 -5.59 -4.19
N TYR A 7 3.69 -5.45 -2.89
CA TYR A 7 4.80 -5.48 -1.94
C TYR A 7 4.35 -5.92 -0.54
N ARG A 8 4.94 -7.01 -0.02
CA ARG A 8 4.69 -7.53 1.35
C ARG A 8 3.20 -7.62 1.72
N ASN A 9 2.42 -8.20 0.81
CA ASN A 9 0.98 -8.38 0.90
C ASN A 9 0.16 -7.07 0.84
N PHE A 10 0.71 -6.04 0.20
CA PHE A 10 0.01 -4.81 -0.12
C PHE A 10 0.01 -4.52 -1.62
N ASP A 11 -1.18 -4.23 -2.14
CA ASP A 11 -1.38 -3.58 -3.43
C ASP A 11 -1.01 -2.09 -3.33
N ILE A 12 -0.03 -1.67 -4.13
CA ILE A 12 0.31 -0.26 -4.33
C ILE A 12 -0.43 0.23 -5.57
N LYS A 13 -1.38 1.15 -5.38
CA LYS A 13 -2.26 1.68 -6.43
C LYS A 13 -1.97 3.15 -6.71
N LYS A 14 -1.96 3.53 -7.98
CA LYS A 14 -1.82 4.91 -8.44
C LYS A 14 -3.19 5.49 -8.82
N SER A 15 -3.47 6.71 -8.36
CA SER A 15 -4.65 7.49 -8.74
C SER A 15 -4.45 8.16 -10.10
N ARG A 16 -5.54 8.66 -10.68
CA ARG A 16 -5.48 9.47 -11.90
C ARG A 16 -4.70 10.77 -11.71
N THR A 17 -4.62 11.28 -10.48
CA THR A 17 -3.89 12.50 -10.12
C THR A 17 -2.41 12.24 -9.83
N GLY A 18 -1.93 11.00 -9.98
CA GLY A 18 -0.53 10.64 -9.77
C GLY A 18 -0.19 10.19 -8.35
N LYS A 19 -1.07 10.44 -7.37
CA LYS A 19 -0.90 10.02 -5.98
C LYS A 19 -0.91 8.50 -5.84
N ILE A 20 -0.10 7.98 -4.92
CA ILE A 20 0.06 6.56 -4.64
C ILE A 20 -0.62 6.22 -3.31
N PHE A 21 -1.20 5.04 -3.24
CA PHE A 21 -1.91 4.52 -2.08
C PHE A 21 -1.54 3.06 -1.89
N ALA A 22 -1.47 2.61 -0.64
CA ALA A 22 -1.20 1.22 -0.28
C ALA A 22 -2.42 0.61 0.42
N TYR A 23 -2.81 -0.57 -0.03
CA TYR A 23 -3.95 -1.35 0.47
C TYR A 23 -3.51 -2.78 0.69
N SER A 24 -4.07 -3.49 1.67
CA SER A 24 -3.95 -4.94 1.76
C SER A 24 -4.32 -5.56 0.42
N ASP A 25 -3.50 -6.49 -0.06
CA ASP A 25 -3.86 -7.31 -1.22
C ASP A 25 -4.98 -8.29 -0.85
N LYS A 26 -5.38 -9.13 -1.82
CA LYS A 26 -6.48 -10.06 -1.62
C LYS A 26 -6.21 -10.99 -0.43
N ASP A 27 -5.02 -11.58 -0.39
CA ASP A 27 -4.65 -12.57 0.64
C ASP A 27 -4.63 -11.93 2.02
N LEU A 28 -4.02 -10.75 2.19
CA LEU A 28 -4.01 -10.06 3.48
C LEU A 28 -5.41 -9.59 3.88
N SER A 29 -6.21 -9.10 2.92
CA SER A 29 -7.57 -8.60 3.20
C SER A 29 -8.55 -9.68 3.68
N GLU A 30 -8.30 -10.96 3.38
CA GLU A 30 -9.10 -12.06 3.92
C GLU A 30 -8.91 -12.24 5.43
N TYR A 31 -7.75 -11.84 5.96
CA TYR A 31 -7.46 -11.90 7.39
C TYR A 31 -7.61 -10.55 8.08
N GLU A 32 -7.17 -9.47 7.42
CA GLU A 32 -7.16 -8.11 7.94
C GLU A 32 -7.14 -7.07 6.82
N GLU A 33 -8.24 -6.31 6.68
CA GLU A 33 -8.28 -5.20 5.74
C GLU A 33 -7.47 -4.01 6.27
N ILE A 34 -6.37 -3.70 5.60
CA ILE A 34 -5.46 -2.62 5.99
C ILE A 34 -5.38 -1.60 4.86
N LYS A 35 -5.63 -0.34 5.20
CA LYS A 35 -5.51 0.78 4.27
C LYS A 35 -4.73 1.90 4.92
N PHE A 36 -3.68 2.35 4.24
CA PHE A 36 -2.96 3.55 4.66
C PHE A 36 -3.83 4.79 4.41
N THR A 37 -4.04 5.60 5.46
CA THR A 37 -4.86 6.82 5.39
C THR A 37 -4.19 7.96 4.62
N ARG A 38 -2.85 7.95 4.56
CA ARG A 38 -2.06 8.91 3.78
C ARG A 38 -1.82 8.44 2.35
N SER A 39 -1.73 9.40 1.44
CA SER A 39 -1.20 9.19 0.09
C SER A 39 0.31 9.40 0.06
N PHE A 40 0.98 8.78 -0.90
CA PHE A 40 2.41 8.87 -1.16
C PHE A 40 2.68 9.53 -2.52
N GLU A 41 3.85 10.14 -2.69
CA GLU A 41 4.27 10.69 -3.99
C GLU A 41 4.99 9.64 -4.83
N THR A 42 5.75 8.75 -4.18
CA THR A 42 6.51 7.68 -4.84
C THR A 42 6.17 6.28 -4.34
N VAL A 43 6.52 5.27 -5.14
CA VAL A 43 6.39 3.86 -4.74
C VAL A 43 7.34 3.54 -3.59
N SER A 44 8.52 4.20 -3.53
CA SER A 44 9.49 3.99 -2.46
C SER A 44 8.92 4.37 -1.10
N GLU A 45 8.33 5.56 -0.99
CA GLU A 45 7.70 6.02 0.24
C GLU A 45 6.56 5.10 0.71
N ALA A 46 5.79 4.56 -0.24
CA ALA A 46 4.76 3.58 0.06
C ALA A 46 5.36 2.29 0.65
N LYS A 47 6.48 1.81 0.09
CA LYS A 47 7.21 0.63 0.62
C LYS A 47 7.79 0.90 2.00
N ASP A 48 8.39 2.07 2.23
CA ASP A 48 8.93 2.45 3.54
C ASP A 48 7.82 2.49 4.61
N ALA A 49 6.61 2.95 4.23
CA ALA A 49 5.46 2.93 5.12
C ALA A 49 4.97 1.51 5.45
N ILE A 50 4.95 0.63 4.44
CA ILE A 50 4.60 -0.79 4.61
C ILE A 50 5.62 -1.49 5.52
N ASP A 51 6.92 -1.22 5.33
CA ASP A 51 7.97 -1.75 6.19
C ASP A 51 7.84 -1.23 7.62
N GLY A 52 7.50 0.04 7.79
CA GLY A 52 7.20 0.63 9.09
C GLY A 52 5.98 0.00 9.78
N TYR A 53 4.94 -0.36 9.02
CA TYR A 53 3.78 -1.08 9.55
C TYR A 53 4.18 -2.46 10.06
N TRP A 54 4.88 -3.25 9.24
CA TRP A 54 5.32 -4.60 9.61
C TRP A 54 6.30 -4.63 10.79
N ARG A 55 7.14 -3.60 10.94
CA ARG A 55 8.07 -3.51 12.09
C ARG A 55 7.39 -3.19 13.41
N LYS A 56 6.21 -2.57 13.39
CA LYS A 56 5.47 -2.17 14.59
C LYS A 56 4.48 -3.22 15.07
N LYS A 57 4.18 -4.20 14.22
CA LYS A 57 3.28 -5.30 14.51
C LYS A 57 4.07 -6.44 15.14
#